data_AF-W1XU26-F1
#
_entry.id   AF-W1XU26-F1
#
_cell.length_a   1.000
_cell.length_b   1.000
_cell.length_c   1.000
_cell.angle_alpha   90.00
_cell.angle_beta   90.00
_cell.angle_gamma   90.00
#
_symmetry.space_group_name_H-M   'P 1'
#
loop_
_entity.id
_entity.type
_entity.pdbx_description
1 polymer ?
#
loop_
_entity_poly.entity_id
_entity_poly.type
_entity_poly.pdbx_seq_one_letter_code
_entity_poly.pdbx_strand_id
1 'polypeptide(L)'
;KGLMRDDLFTVVHERFMTDTAKYADIVLPATFSVEQDDVYTSYGYCTLATANKVIEPPKECKSNWDMFRLLAKYMGYDAYTNK
;
A
#
# COMPACT_ATOMS: atom_id res chain seq x y z
N LYS A 1 21.98 14.32 4.24
CA LYS A 1 20.63 14.30 4.84
C LYS A 1 19.76 13.42 3.94
N GLY A 2 19.26 12.28 4.42
CA GLY A 2 18.47 11.31 3.64
C GLY A 2 17.01 11.76 3.49
N LEU A 3 16.10 11.11 4.22
CA LEU A 3 14.67 11.49 4.26
C LEU A 3 14.40 12.86 4.91
N MET A 4 15.32 13.38 5.73
CA MET A 4 15.22 14.71 6.39
C MET A 4 15.59 15.87 5.46
N ARG A 5 15.27 15.78 4.18
CA ARG A 5 15.58 16.80 3.19
C ARG A 5 14.39 17.73 3.03
N ASP A 6 14.61 19.03 3.19
CA ASP A 6 13.53 20.03 3.12
C ASP A 6 12.93 20.17 1.70
N ASP A 7 13.63 19.68 0.67
CA ASP A 7 13.18 19.66 -0.73
C ASP A 7 12.51 18.34 -1.14
N LEU A 8 12.35 17.39 -0.22
CA LEU A 8 11.79 16.07 -0.48
C LEU A 8 10.40 15.95 0.15
N PHE A 9 9.37 15.88 -0.69
CA PHE A 9 8.02 15.52 -0.25
C PHE A 9 7.86 14.00 -0.21
N THR A 10 7.41 13.48 0.92
CA THR A 10 7.35 12.04 1.20
C THR A 10 5.98 11.60 1.65
N VAL A 11 5.48 10.54 1.00
CA VAL A 11 4.24 9.87 1.36
C VAL A 11 4.55 8.42 1.70
N VAL A 12 4.11 7.95 2.86
CA VAL A 12 4.35 6.59 3.32
C VAL A 12 3.02 5.88 3.54
N HIS A 13 2.82 4.76 2.85
CA HIS A 13 1.66 3.90 3.03
C HIS A 13 2.04 2.75 3.95
N GLU A 14 1.48 2.74 5.17
CA GLU A 14 1.99 1.89 6.24
C GLU A 14 0.91 1.54 7.28
N ARG A 15 1.12 0.42 7.98
CA ARG A 15 0.24 -0.12 9.04
C ARG A 15 0.58 0.41 10.42
N PHE A 16 1.85 0.79 10.65
CA PHE A 16 2.39 1.25 11.92
C PHE A 16 3.21 2.52 11.77
N MET A 17 3.43 3.25 12.87
CA MET A 17 4.35 4.39 12.87
C MET A 17 5.82 3.92 12.92
N THR A 18 6.33 3.42 11.80
CA THR A 18 7.71 2.98 11.63
C THR A 18 8.67 4.17 11.61
N ASP A 19 9.98 3.91 11.74
CA ASP A 19 10.97 4.98 11.69
C ASP A 19 10.92 5.75 10.37
N THR A 20 10.64 5.09 9.24
CA THR A 20 10.40 5.74 7.95
C THR A 20 9.15 6.62 7.98
N ALA A 21 8.05 6.12 8.54
CA ALA A 21 6.78 6.87 8.60
C ALA A 21 6.89 8.14 9.44
N LYS A 22 7.77 8.18 10.46
CA LYS A 22 8.02 9.38 11.26
C LYS A 22 8.65 10.53 10.47
N TYR A 23 9.30 10.24 9.35
CA TYR A 23 9.87 11.25 8.45
C TYR A 23 8.91 11.66 7.32
N ALA A 24 7.72 11.06 7.25
CA ALA A 24 6.78 11.31 6.16
C ALA A 24 6.00 12.61 6.36
N ASP A 25 5.76 13.36 5.28
CA ASP A 25 4.83 14.49 5.28
C ASP A 25 3.38 14.01 5.38
N ILE A 26 3.08 12.87 4.72
CA ILE A 26 1.76 12.23 4.76
C ILE A 26 1.94 10.73 5.02
N VAL A 27 1.17 10.22 5.99
CA VAL A 27 1.04 8.78 6.23
C VAL A 27 -0.35 8.32 5.79
N LEU A 28 -0.40 7.35 4.88
CA LEU A 28 -1.63 6.73 4.41
C LEU A 28 -1.80 5.37 5.13
N PRO A 29 -2.97 5.08 5.71
CA PRO A 29 -3.19 3.84 6.45
C PRO A 29 -3.30 2.63 5.50
N ALA A 30 -2.46 1.63 5.72
CA ALA A 30 -2.44 0.38 4.96
C ALA A 30 -3.13 -0.78 5.71
N THR A 31 -3.60 -1.76 4.94
CA THR A 31 -4.20 -2.99 5.48
C THR A 31 -3.16 -4.03 5.85
N PHE A 32 -3.52 -4.93 6.77
CA PHE A 32 -2.77 -6.15 7.05
C PHE A 32 -3.04 -7.22 5.99
N SER A 33 -2.13 -8.19 5.87
CA SER A 33 -2.25 -9.27 4.87
C SER A 33 -3.51 -10.13 5.05
N VAL A 34 -4.09 -10.19 6.25
CA VAL A 34 -5.34 -10.92 6.53
C VAL A 34 -6.60 -10.12 6.17
N GLU A 35 -6.45 -8.83 5.84
CA GLU A 35 -7.54 -7.91 5.55
C GLU A 35 -7.79 -7.71 4.05
N GLN A 36 -6.98 -8.36 3.20
CA GLN A 36 -7.06 -8.26 1.74
C GLN A 36 -6.80 -9.62 1.08
N ASP A 37 -7.29 -9.79 -0.14
CA ASP A 37 -6.90 -10.90 -1.00
C ASP A 37 -5.56 -10.59 -1.66
N ASP A 38 -4.67 -11.58 -1.74
CA ASP A 38 -3.35 -11.39 -2.35
C ASP A 38 -2.81 -12.69 -2.97
N VAL A 39 -1.87 -12.54 -3.90
CA VAL A 39 -1.18 -13.64 -4.55
C VAL A 39 0.32 -13.39 -4.45
N TYR A 40 1.04 -14.33 -3.85
CA TYR A 40 2.46 -14.21 -3.60
C TYR A 40 3.23 -15.39 -4.20
N THR A 41 4.43 -15.08 -4.69
CA THR A 41 5.43 -16.06 -5.09
C THR A 41 6.43 -16.21 -3.94
N SER A 42 6.89 -17.44 -3.71
CA SER A 42 7.92 -17.67 -2.71
C SER A 42 9.29 -17.45 -3.34
N TYR A 43 10.08 -16.55 -2.76
CA TYR A 43 11.44 -16.29 -3.23
C TYR A 43 12.27 -17.59 -3.21
N GLY A 44 12.85 -17.95 -4.36
CA GLY A 44 13.66 -19.16 -4.51
C GLY A 44 12.88 -20.46 -4.80
N TYR A 45 11.55 -20.41 -4.88
CA TYR A 45 10.72 -21.58 -5.20
C TYR A 45 9.77 -21.28 -6.36
N CYS A 46 9.59 -22.23 -7.26
CA CYS A 46 8.63 -22.14 -8.36
C CYS A 46 7.19 -22.45 -7.89
N THR A 47 6.73 -21.74 -6.88
CA THR A 47 5.39 -21.94 -6.30
C THR A 47 4.63 -20.62 -6.27
N LEU A 48 3.33 -20.72 -6.51
CA LEU A 48 2.37 -19.64 -6.41
C LEU A 48 1.43 -19.96 -5.25
N ALA A 49 1.23 -18.99 -4.36
CA ALA A 49 0.32 -19.12 -3.25
C ALA A 49 -0.69 -17.97 -3.25
N THR A 50 -1.88 -18.24 -2.75
CA THR A 50 -2.96 -17.28 -2.63
C THR A 50 -3.32 -17.11 -1.17
N ALA A 51 -3.50 -15.86 -0.73
CA ALA A 51 -4.11 -15.53 0.56
C ALA A 51 -5.49 -14.95 0.28
N ASN A 52 -6.50 -15.57 0.88
CA ASN A 52 -7.83 -15.00 0.89
C ASN A 52 -8.00 -14.13 2.13
N LYS A 53 -8.74 -13.04 1.98
CA LYS A 53 -9.15 -12.15 3.05
C LYS A 53 -9.89 -12.93 4.14
N VAL A 54 -9.52 -12.66 5.38
CA VAL A 54 -10.08 -13.32 6.57
C VAL A 54 -10.97 -12.37 7.36
N ILE A 55 -10.60 -11.08 7.42
CA ILE A 55 -11.34 -10.04 8.17
C ILE A 55 -11.46 -8.76 7.34
N GLU A 56 -12.40 -7.90 7.71
CA GLU A 56 -12.54 -6.58 7.07
C GLU A 56 -11.45 -5.61 7.52
N PRO A 57 -10.91 -4.77 6.61
CA PRO A 57 -9.95 -3.75 6.97
C PRO A 57 -10.57 -2.69 7.88
N PRO A 58 -9.81 -2.18 8.87
CA PRO A 58 -10.34 -1.19 9.80
C PRO A 58 -10.46 0.19 9.15
N LYS A 59 -11.60 0.84 9.38
CA LYS A 59 -11.86 2.26 9.08
C LYS A 59 -11.50 2.64 7.64
N GLU A 60 -10.42 3.41 7.47
CA GLU A 60 -10.00 4.03 6.22
C GLU A 60 -8.80 3.31 5.59
N CYS A 61 -8.34 2.20 6.19
CA CYS A 61 -7.24 1.43 5.66
C CYS A 61 -7.58 0.92 4.26
N LYS A 62 -6.63 1.07 3.33
CA LYS A 62 -6.76 0.58 1.95
C LYS A 62 -5.65 -0.39 1.63
N SER A 63 -5.99 -1.41 0.85
CA SER A 63 -5.01 -2.32 0.24
C SER A 63 -4.06 -1.53 -0.64
N ASN A 64 -2.87 -2.09 -0.88
CA ASN A 64 -1.91 -1.50 -1.82
C ASN A 64 -2.57 -1.33 -3.20
N TRP A 65 -3.32 -2.34 -3.64
CA TRP A 65 -4.02 -2.33 -4.92
C TRP A 65 -5.07 -1.20 -5.00
N ASP A 66 -5.93 -1.08 -3.99
CA ASP A 66 -6.96 -0.05 -3.96
C ASP A 66 -6.35 1.36 -3.89
N MET A 67 -5.30 1.54 -3.08
CA MET A 67 -4.59 2.82 -2.96
C MET A 67 -4.03 3.27 -4.31
N PHE A 68 -3.32 2.40 -5.02
CA PHE A 68 -2.78 2.74 -6.34
C PHE A 68 -3.86 2.94 -7.39
N ARG A 69 -4.97 2.19 -7.32
CA ARG A 69 -6.12 2.39 -8.21
C ARG A 69 -6.77 3.76 -7.99
N LEU A 70 -6.92 4.18 -6.74
CA LEU A 70 -7.40 5.50 -6.37
C LEU A 70 -6.44 6.59 -6.86
N LEU A 71 -5.14 6.43 -6.62
CA LEU A 71 -4.14 7.38 -7.08
C LEU A 71 -4.16 7.52 -8.60
N ALA A 72 -4.18 6.40 -9.32
CA ALA A 72 -4.27 6.36 -10.77
C ALA A 72 -5.51 7.11 -11.29
N LYS A 73 -6.67 6.91 -10.67
CA LYS A 73 -7.91 7.64 -10.98
C LYS A 73 -7.73 9.15 -10.82
N TYR A 74 -7.21 9.61 -9.68
CA TYR A 74 -7.01 11.05 -9.44
C TYR A 74 -5.93 11.68 -10.33
N MET A 75 -5.01 10.87 -10.85
CA MET A 75 -4.00 11.29 -11.82
C MET A 75 -4.50 11.25 -13.28
N GLY A 76 -5.74 10.82 -13.53
CA GLY A 76 -6.33 10.75 -14.87
C GLY A 76 -5.96 9.48 -15.66
N TYR A 77 -5.49 8.42 -14.99
CA TYR A 77 -5.18 7.12 -15.60
C TYR A 77 -6.38 6.16 -15.62
N ASP A 78 -7.59 6.68 -15.80
CA ASP A 78 -8.86 5.94 -15.69
C ASP A 78 -8.92 4.68 -16.56
N ALA A 79 -8.25 4.69 -17.72
CA ALA A 79 -8.18 3.57 -18.66
C ALA A 79 -7.64 2.26 -18.03
N TYR A 80 -6.88 2.35 -16.94
CA TYR A 80 -6.26 1.21 -16.27
C TYR A 80 -6.96 0.81 -14.95
N THR A 81 -7.97 1.57 -14.53
CA THR A 81 -8.61 1.40 -13.21
C THR A 81 -9.98 0.73 -13.25
N ASN A 82 -10.53 0.44 -14.43
CA ASN A 82 -11.88 -0.14 -14.62
C ASN A 82 -11.88 -1.54 -15.27
N LYS A 83 -10.78 -2.28 -15.18
CA LYS A 83 -10.75 -3.70 -15.53
C LYS A 83 -10.92 -4.58 -14.29
#